data_AF-A0A9P7RGW3-F1
#
_entry.id   AF-A0A9P7RGW3-F1
#
_cell.length_a   1.000
_cell.length_b   1.000
_cell.length_c   1.000
_cell.angle_alpha   90.00
_cell.angle_beta   90.00
_cell.angle_gamma   90.00
#
_symmetry.space_group_name_H-M   'P 1'
#
loop_
_entity.id
_entity.type
_entity.pdbx_description
1 polymer ?
#
loop_
_entity_poly.entity_id
_entity_poly.type
_entity_poly.pdbx_seq_one_letter_code
_entity_poly.pdbx_strand_id
1 'polypeptide(L)'
;AITLWEPRTPVTHRSNSRKCSSCNLSHATTHFTFVLALSASSPATQVNNHHSHSPSKSEDIMNSRDQAVPEDDPLAELITTYNELNGAFIEELDEEPSPLEFMRYVARNTPFVVRGVASSWQSNKTWDKEYLLRMFKDQTVNVAVTPFGNADAPTDHEGNVVFAKPHEEDQDFEEFLNYVINQEKSKDTASEVRYAQTQNDNLRNEYLPLFTHVPPSIPFARIALDRDPDAINLWIGASRSVTALHKDNYENIYVQVRGRKHFVLLPPCCHPCVNETALAPATYSRRRGKDGELVLNMDRAEGSEGSEAERGGEEEEEEEEEEEEEEEEEEEEEEEEEEEEEEEEEEEEEEEEEEEEEEEEEEEEEEEEEEEEEEGDEEETATSNTIPFATWDPDQPQVNATPYSHLAEPVRVTLEPGDMLYLPAMWYHKVSQSCPEDGEGFVLAVNYWYDMEFSGPLYPLSAFVRNVSLKTAPATSQGKTT
;
A
#
# COMPACT_ATOMS: atom_id res chain seq x y z
N ALA A 1 -7.71 4.69 -4.79
CA ALA A 1 -6.38 4.06 -4.87
C ALA A 1 -5.94 3.42 -3.53
N ILE A 2 -6.34 2.16 -3.29
CA ILE A 2 -5.67 1.22 -2.36
C ILE A 2 -5.63 -0.12 -3.11
N THR A 3 -4.44 -0.66 -3.37
CA THR A 3 -4.27 -1.85 -4.22
C THR A 3 -4.62 -3.12 -3.44
N LEU A 4 -5.86 -3.58 -3.61
CA LEU A 4 -6.32 -4.88 -3.11
C LEU A 4 -5.93 -5.96 -4.13
N TRP A 5 -4.64 -6.32 -4.12
CA TRP A 5 -4.14 -7.46 -4.88
C TRP A 5 -4.26 -8.72 -4.01
N GLU A 6 -4.97 -9.73 -4.51
CA GLU A 6 -4.98 -11.09 -3.94
C GLU A 6 -3.68 -11.81 -4.37
N PRO A 7 -3.17 -12.81 -3.62
CA PRO A 7 -1.82 -13.33 -3.85
C PRO A 7 -1.77 -14.44 -4.93
N ARG A 8 -1.10 -14.18 -6.07
CA ARG A 8 -0.62 -15.22 -7.01
C ARG A 8 0.04 -16.38 -6.24
N THR A 9 -0.20 -17.62 -6.66
CA THR A 9 0.32 -18.79 -5.94
C THR A 9 1.77 -19.10 -6.35
N PRO A 10 2.66 -19.53 -5.43
CA PRO A 10 4.08 -19.62 -5.74
C PRO A 10 4.43 -20.85 -6.59
N VAL A 11 4.71 -20.61 -7.89
CA VAL A 11 5.30 -21.59 -8.82
C VAL A 11 6.61 -22.16 -8.27
N THR A 12 6.75 -23.49 -8.31
CA THR A 12 7.80 -24.21 -7.54
C THR A 12 9.06 -24.55 -8.35
N HIS A 13 9.87 -23.53 -8.70
CA HIS A 13 11.15 -23.76 -9.39
C HIS A 13 12.08 -24.72 -8.62
N ARG A 14 12.44 -25.82 -9.28
CA ARG A 14 13.29 -26.89 -8.71
C ARG A 14 14.77 -26.54 -8.76
N SER A 15 15.26 -25.78 -7.78
CA SER A 15 16.69 -25.49 -7.65
C SER A 15 17.55 -26.76 -7.57
N ASN A 16 18.48 -26.90 -8.53
CA ASN A 16 19.14 -28.17 -8.82
C ASN A 16 20.45 -28.33 -8.03
N SER A 17 20.49 -29.25 -7.06
CA SER A 17 21.52 -29.23 -6.00
C SER A 17 22.93 -29.61 -6.49
N ARG A 18 23.87 -28.65 -6.54
CA ARG A 18 25.31 -28.91 -6.69
C ARG A 18 26.03 -28.87 -5.33
N LYS A 19 26.83 -29.91 -5.07
CA LYS A 19 27.54 -30.11 -3.78
C LYS A 19 28.86 -29.32 -3.77
N CYS A 20 29.14 -28.62 -2.67
CA CYS A 20 30.51 -28.30 -2.26
C CYS A 20 30.79 -28.86 -0.86
N SER A 21 32.06 -29.00 -0.46
CA SER A 21 32.44 -29.82 0.70
C SER A 21 33.59 -29.24 1.53
N SER A 22 33.40 -29.32 2.85
CA SER A 22 34.41 -29.24 3.93
C SER A 22 35.17 -27.92 4.15
N CYS A 23 35.01 -27.38 5.36
CA CYS A 23 36.14 -27.19 6.27
C CYS A 23 35.68 -27.26 7.75
N ASN A 24 36.63 -27.31 8.68
CA ASN A 24 36.43 -27.84 10.04
C ASN A 24 36.66 -26.82 11.17
N LEU A 25 35.91 -27.01 12.26
CA LEU A 25 36.19 -26.67 13.67
C LEU A 25 36.71 -25.25 14.03
N SER A 26 35.96 -24.60 14.93
CA SER A 26 36.52 -24.22 16.24
C SER A 26 35.41 -24.02 17.30
N HIS A 27 35.48 -24.75 18.41
CA HIS A 27 34.65 -24.48 19.60
C HIS A 27 35.37 -23.48 20.52
N ALA A 28 34.63 -22.49 21.04
CA ALA A 28 35.04 -21.70 22.19
C ALA A 28 33.89 -21.65 23.22
N THR A 29 34.06 -22.34 24.35
CA THR A 29 33.06 -22.41 25.42
C THR A 29 33.41 -21.45 26.55
N THR A 30 32.57 -20.46 26.80
CA THR A 30 32.76 -19.49 27.90
C THR A 30 31.67 -19.66 28.95
N HIS A 31 32.05 -20.09 30.16
CA HIS A 31 31.14 -20.11 31.31
C HIS A 31 30.82 -18.69 31.79
N PHE A 32 29.54 -18.41 32.06
CA PHE A 32 29.14 -17.36 32.99
C PHE A 32 28.43 -17.96 34.21
N THR A 33 28.76 -17.45 35.40
CA THR A 33 28.32 -18.02 36.68
C THR A 33 27.13 -17.24 37.23
N PHE A 34 26.04 -17.94 37.56
CA PHE A 34 24.91 -17.34 38.28
C PHE A 34 25.34 -16.81 39.66
N VAL A 35 24.88 -15.61 40.01
CA VAL A 35 24.92 -15.09 41.38
C VAL A 35 23.51 -14.65 41.79
N LEU A 36 22.85 -15.51 42.57
CA LEU A 36 21.57 -15.21 43.20
C LEU A 36 21.77 -14.29 44.41
N ALA A 37 21.01 -13.19 44.47
CA ALA A 37 20.94 -12.31 45.64
C ALA A 37 19.50 -12.24 46.16
N LEU A 38 19.21 -13.02 47.22
CA LEU A 38 17.94 -12.95 47.95
C LEU A 38 17.98 -11.82 48.99
N SER A 39 16.91 -11.03 49.07
CA SER A 39 16.54 -10.30 50.30
C SER A 39 15.01 -10.33 50.46
N ALA A 40 14.52 -10.18 51.69
CA ALA A 40 13.19 -10.67 52.08
C ALA A 40 12.21 -9.58 52.57
N SER A 41 10.95 -10.01 52.69
CA SER A 41 9.77 -9.35 53.28
C SER A 41 10.04 -8.64 54.63
N SER A 42 9.21 -7.76 55.19
CA SER A 42 7.73 -7.62 55.20
C SER A 42 7.37 -6.31 55.97
N PRO A 43 6.11 -5.96 56.37
CA PRO A 43 4.80 -6.55 56.07
C PRO A 43 3.72 -5.52 55.61
N ALA A 44 2.49 -6.02 55.38
CA ALA A 44 1.33 -5.23 54.99
C ALA A 44 0.65 -4.45 56.14
N THR A 45 -0.28 -3.55 55.81
CA THR A 45 -1.32 -3.01 56.71
C THR A 45 -2.68 -3.14 56.05
N GLN A 46 -3.59 -3.92 56.65
CA GLN A 46 -4.99 -3.99 56.22
C GLN A 46 -5.81 -2.84 56.82
N VAL A 47 -6.77 -2.32 56.06
CA VAL A 47 -7.88 -1.50 56.59
C VAL A 47 -9.19 -2.16 56.15
N ASN A 48 -9.91 -2.76 57.10
CA ASN A 48 -11.25 -3.28 56.85
C ASN A 48 -12.26 -2.14 56.77
N ASN A 49 -13.20 -2.23 55.83
CA ASN A 49 -14.48 -1.53 55.91
C ASN A 49 -15.61 -2.45 55.45
N HIS A 50 -16.33 -3.06 56.40
CA HIS A 50 -17.63 -3.66 56.11
C HIS A 50 -18.66 -2.54 55.91
N HIS A 51 -19.41 -2.58 54.81
CA HIS A 51 -20.79 -2.08 54.77
C HIS A 51 -21.65 -3.06 53.98
N SER A 52 -22.76 -3.48 54.58
CA SER A 52 -23.70 -4.46 54.02
C SER A 52 -24.96 -3.76 53.51
N HIS A 53 -25.42 -4.08 52.31
CA HIS A 53 -26.81 -3.83 51.86
C HIS A 53 -27.31 -4.99 50.99
N SER A 54 -28.62 -5.22 50.99
CA SER A 54 -29.31 -6.33 50.30
C SER A 54 -29.89 -5.88 48.95
N PRO A 55 -30.10 -6.80 47.97
CA PRO A 55 -30.33 -6.43 46.58
C PRO A 55 -31.75 -5.90 46.30
N SER A 56 -31.82 -4.84 45.48
CA SER A 56 -33.01 -4.43 44.75
C SER A 56 -32.97 -4.98 43.32
N LYS A 57 -34.08 -5.53 42.83
CA LYS A 57 -34.19 -5.92 41.42
C LYS A 57 -34.36 -4.69 40.52
N SER A 58 -33.38 -4.40 39.68
CA SER A 58 -33.59 -3.86 38.33
C SER A 58 -33.30 -4.97 37.33
N GLU A 59 -34.07 -5.03 36.25
CA GLU A 59 -33.82 -5.96 35.14
C GLU A 59 -32.91 -5.22 34.15
N ASP A 60 -31.60 -5.33 34.37
CA ASP A 60 -30.61 -4.71 33.50
C ASP A 60 -30.62 -5.44 32.15
N ILE A 61 -31.16 -4.77 31.13
CA ILE A 61 -30.98 -5.16 29.72
C ILE A 61 -29.52 -4.84 29.38
N MET A 62 -28.61 -5.75 29.73
CA MET A 62 -27.19 -5.63 29.40
C MET A 62 -27.03 -5.55 27.88
N ASN A 63 -26.39 -4.48 27.45
CA ASN A 63 -26.13 -4.21 26.04
C ASN A 63 -25.12 -5.25 25.53
N SER A 64 -25.42 -5.96 24.44
CA SER A 64 -24.64 -7.13 23.99
C SER A 64 -23.32 -6.77 23.29
N ARG A 65 -22.67 -5.69 23.72
CA ARG A 65 -21.40 -5.16 23.21
C ARG A 65 -20.28 -5.13 24.25
N ASP A 66 -20.61 -5.10 25.55
CA ASP A 66 -19.61 -5.19 26.65
C ASP A 66 -19.24 -6.65 26.96
N GLN A 67 -18.84 -7.43 25.96
CA GLN A 67 -18.19 -8.72 26.20
C GLN A 67 -16.70 -8.47 26.47
N ALA A 68 -16.34 -8.41 27.75
CA ALA A 68 -14.95 -8.40 28.17
C ALA A 68 -14.24 -9.67 27.67
N VAL A 69 -13.05 -9.50 27.11
CA VAL A 69 -12.21 -10.59 26.62
C VAL A 69 -11.83 -11.53 27.79
N PRO A 70 -11.82 -12.87 27.62
CA PRO A 70 -11.40 -13.79 28.67
C PRO A 70 -9.95 -13.55 29.15
N GLU A 71 -9.67 -13.87 30.42
CA GLU A 71 -8.32 -13.74 31.00
C GLU A 71 -7.28 -14.67 30.33
N ASP A 72 -7.72 -15.78 29.73
CA ASP A 72 -6.89 -16.78 29.01
C ASP A 72 -7.03 -16.66 27.46
N ASP A 73 -7.32 -15.47 26.92
CA ASP A 73 -7.53 -15.29 25.47
C ASP A 73 -6.20 -15.11 24.69
N PRO A 74 -5.94 -15.92 23.64
CA PRO A 74 -4.65 -15.91 22.94
C PRO A 74 -4.46 -14.70 21.99
N LEU A 75 -5.52 -14.02 21.56
CA LEU A 75 -5.38 -12.79 20.77
C LEU A 75 -5.04 -11.61 21.70
N ALA A 76 -5.65 -11.56 22.89
CA ALA A 76 -5.28 -10.58 23.91
C ALA A 76 -3.86 -10.82 24.46
N GLU A 77 -3.46 -12.07 24.71
CA GLU A 77 -2.10 -12.42 25.13
C GLU A 77 -1.08 -12.00 24.05
N LEU A 78 -1.36 -12.25 22.77
CA LEU A 78 -0.51 -11.85 21.65
C LEU A 78 -0.29 -10.33 21.58
N ILE A 79 -1.38 -9.54 21.59
CA ILE A 79 -1.31 -8.07 21.51
C ILE A 79 -0.58 -7.51 22.73
N THR A 80 -0.93 -7.98 23.93
CA THR A 80 -0.32 -7.50 25.19
C THR A 80 1.18 -7.82 25.23
N THR A 81 1.56 -9.06 24.87
CA THR A 81 2.98 -9.47 24.84
C THR A 81 3.78 -8.70 23.79
N TYR A 82 3.18 -8.39 22.63
CA TYR A 82 3.84 -7.55 21.63
C TYR A 82 4.11 -6.14 22.18
N ASN A 83 3.12 -5.52 22.81
CA ASN A 83 3.25 -4.18 23.37
C ASN A 83 4.26 -4.13 24.54
N GLU A 84 4.26 -5.13 25.44
CA GLU A 84 5.23 -5.22 26.54
C GLU A 84 6.69 -5.35 26.06
N LEU A 85 6.92 -5.95 24.89
CA LEU A 85 8.26 -6.19 24.34
C LEU A 85 8.77 -5.06 23.43
N ASN A 86 7.88 -4.39 22.69
CA ASN A 86 8.26 -3.37 21.70
C ASN A 86 7.92 -1.94 22.15
N GLY A 87 6.78 -1.75 22.82
CA GLY A 87 6.25 -0.45 23.22
C GLY A 87 5.72 0.41 22.07
N ALA A 88 4.92 1.43 22.40
CA ALA A 88 4.33 2.35 21.43
C ALA A 88 5.20 3.61 21.17
N PHE A 89 6.46 3.41 20.79
CA PHE A 89 7.36 4.46 20.30
C PHE A 89 7.98 4.05 18.96
N ILE A 90 8.58 5.01 18.25
CA ILE A 90 9.37 4.76 17.04
C ILE A 90 10.85 5.01 17.33
N GLU A 91 11.72 4.21 16.74
CA GLU A 91 13.17 4.44 16.81
C GLU A 91 13.55 5.58 15.83
N GLU A 92 14.35 6.54 16.31
CA GLU A 92 14.83 7.67 15.50
C GLU A 92 16.34 7.54 15.29
N LEU A 93 16.78 7.62 14.03
CA LEU A 93 18.16 7.48 13.58
C LEU A 93 18.70 8.84 13.11
N ASP A 94 19.94 9.14 13.51
CA ASP A 94 20.67 10.35 13.07
C ASP A 94 21.32 10.19 11.67
N GLU A 95 21.43 8.97 11.14
CA GLU A 95 22.02 8.65 9.84
C GLU A 95 21.36 7.41 9.19
N GLU A 96 21.59 7.19 7.89
CA GLU A 96 21.03 6.04 7.16
C GLU A 96 21.58 4.70 7.72
N PRO A 97 20.73 3.68 7.94
CA PRO A 97 21.20 2.37 8.35
C PRO A 97 22.00 1.70 7.21
N SER A 98 22.99 0.87 7.55
CA SER A 98 23.56 -0.03 6.54
C SER A 98 22.52 -1.08 6.09
N PRO A 99 22.64 -1.71 4.90
CA PRO A 99 21.72 -2.76 4.46
C PRO A 99 21.54 -3.90 5.48
N LEU A 100 22.62 -4.27 6.18
CA LEU A 100 22.59 -5.29 7.24
C LEU A 100 21.88 -4.83 8.51
N GLU A 101 21.81 -3.52 8.78
CA GLU A 101 21.01 -2.97 9.87
C GLU A 101 19.55 -2.83 9.44
N PHE A 102 19.28 -2.38 8.22
CA PHE A 102 17.93 -2.33 7.65
C PHE A 102 17.26 -3.71 7.63
N MET A 103 17.97 -4.77 7.19
CA MET A 103 17.48 -6.15 7.28
C MET A 103 17.06 -6.57 8.70
N ARG A 104 17.61 -5.98 9.77
CA ARG A 104 17.17 -6.26 11.15
C ARG A 104 15.86 -5.56 11.50
N TYR A 105 15.49 -4.47 10.84
CA TYR A 105 14.17 -3.85 10.99
C TYR A 105 13.12 -4.60 10.17
N VAL A 106 13.45 -5.01 8.94
CA VAL A 106 12.62 -5.90 8.09
C VAL A 106 12.34 -7.22 8.81
N ALA A 107 13.37 -7.95 9.25
CA ALA A 107 13.23 -9.23 9.95
C ALA A 107 12.59 -9.15 11.36
N ARG A 108 12.42 -7.94 11.92
CA ARG A 108 11.61 -7.69 13.12
C ARG A 108 10.22 -7.16 12.79
N ASN A 109 9.97 -6.72 11.55
CA ASN A 109 8.81 -5.96 11.11
C ASN A 109 8.56 -4.72 12.01
N THR A 110 9.59 -3.88 12.19
CA THR A 110 9.56 -2.70 13.08
C THR A 110 9.92 -1.39 12.36
N PRO A 111 9.11 -0.32 12.46
CA PRO A 111 9.36 0.97 11.81
C PRO A 111 10.49 1.77 12.49
N PHE A 112 11.11 2.68 11.73
CA PHE A 112 12.04 3.71 12.23
C PHE A 112 11.95 4.99 11.39
N VAL A 113 12.43 6.11 11.92
CA VAL A 113 12.60 7.37 11.17
C VAL A 113 14.07 7.74 11.11
N VAL A 114 14.58 8.13 9.93
CA VAL A 114 15.86 8.84 9.78
C VAL A 114 15.57 10.33 9.69
N ARG A 115 16.12 11.13 10.60
CA ARG A 115 15.82 12.57 10.69
C ARG A 115 16.66 13.40 9.72
N GLY A 116 16.01 14.25 8.93
CA GLY A 116 16.66 15.22 8.03
C GLY A 116 17.53 14.66 6.90
N VAL A 117 17.58 13.34 6.67
CA VAL A 117 18.42 12.69 5.65
C VAL A 117 18.20 13.27 4.24
N ALA A 118 16.93 13.43 3.85
CA ALA A 118 16.53 13.91 2.54
C ALA A 118 16.60 15.45 2.42
N SER A 119 16.94 16.20 3.49
CA SER A 119 17.22 17.64 3.38
C SER A 119 18.40 17.95 2.44
N SER A 120 19.23 16.94 2.14
CA SER A 120 20.31 17.00 1.15
C SER A 120 19.84 16.82 -0.31
N TRP A 121 18.64 16.30 -0.55
CA TRP A 121 18.13 15.99 -1.90
C TRP A 121 17.76 17.25 -2.68
N GLN A 122 17.65 17.14 -4.00
CA GLN A 122 17.30 18.28 -4.86
C GLN A 122 15.81 18.64 -4.71
N SER A 123 14.93 17.65 -4.52
CA SER A 123 13.51 17.85 -4.20
C SER A 123 13.29 18.79 -3.01
N ASN A 124 13.89 18.47 -1.85
CA ASN A 124 13.80 19.30 -0.64
C ASN A 124 14.35 20.73 -0.84
N LYS A 125 15.29 20.93 -1.76
CA LYS A 125 15.87 22.25 -2.07
C LYS A 125 15.04 23.10 -3.02
N THR A 126 14.37 22.51 -4.01
CA THR A 126 13.73 23.30 -5.10
C THR A 126 12.26 23.03 -5.37
N TRP A 127 11.58 22.06 -4.74
CA TRP A 127 10.14 21.87 -4.97
C TRP A 127 9.28 22.86 -4.17
N ASP A 128 9.53 24.16 -4.36
CA ASP A 128 8.63 25.25 -4.01
C ASP A 128 7.54 25.45 -5.09
N LYS A 129 6.52 26.26 -4.77
CA LYS A 129 5.39 26.52 -5.66
C LYS A 129 5.83 27.07 -7.02
N GLU A 130 6.66 28.11 -7.04
CA GLU A 130 7.11 28.77 -8.26
C GLU A 130 7.95 27.84 -9.16
N TYR A 131 8.69 26.89 -8.57
CA TYR A 131 9.38 25.86 -9.31
C TYR A 131 8.41 24.83 -9.91
N LEU A 132 7.50 24.28 -9.10
CA LEU A 132 6.55 23.25 -9.54
C LEU A 132 5.65 23.76 -10.68
N LEU A 133 5.08 24.97 -10.54
CA LEU A 133 4.28 25.60 -11.60
C LEU A 133 5.05 25.84 -12.90
N ARG A 134 6.36 25.98 -12.84
CA ARG A 134 7.21 26.13 -14.04
C ARG A 134 7.53 24.80 -14.69
N MET A 135 7.65 23.71 -13.93
CA MET A 135 7.92 22.37 -14.46
C MET A 135 6.69 21.77 -15.14
N PHE A 136 5.50 21.94 -14.54
CA PHE A 136 4.22 21.42 -15.03
C PHE A 136 3.38 22.50 -15.73
N LYS A 137 4.03 23.46 -16.38
CA LYS A 137 3.33 24.48 -17.14
C LYS A 137 2.63 23.84 -18.34
N ASP A 138 1.34 24.11 -18.50
CA ASP A 138 0.47 23.54 -19.55
C ASP A 138 0.34 22.00 -19.46
N GLN A 139 0.57 21.40 -18.28
CA GLN A 139 0.45 19.96 -18.02
C GLN A 139 -0.76 19.65 -17.13
N THR A 140 -1.37 18.49 -17.34
CA THR A 140 -2.44 17.93 -16.50
C THR A 140 -1.90 16.88 -15.53
N VAL A 141 -2.59 16.72 -14.41
CA VAL A 141 -2.32 15.70 -13.38
C VAL A 141 -3.61 15.06 -12.91
N ASN A 142 -3.55 13.82 -12.43
CA ASN A 142 -4.72 13.11 -11.96
C ASN A 142 -5.04 13.51 -10.51
N VAL A 143 -6.29 13.90 -10.26
CA VAL A 143 -6.70 14.46 -8.96
C VAL A 143 -7.87 13.67 -8.39
N ALA A 144 -7.66 13.05 -7.23
CA ALA A 144 -8.73 12.51 -6.42
C ALA A 144 -9.49 13.66 -5.74
N VAL A 145 -10.79 13.74 -6.00
CA VAL A 145 -11.71 14.75 -5.48
C VAL A 145 -12.74 14.09 -4.57
N THR A 146 -12.91 14.62 -3.35
CA THR A 146 -13.89 14.13 -2.37
C THR A 146 -14.56 15.31 -1.63
N PRO A 147 -15.75 15.15 -1.03
CA PRO A 147 -16.37 16.24 -0.28
C PRO A 147 -15.59 16.65 0.97
N PHE A 148 -14.98 15.69 1.69
CA PHE A 148 -14.38 15.93 3.00
C PHE A 148 -12.88 15.61 3.12
N GLY A 149 -12.26 15.02 2.09
CA GLY A 149 -10.83 14.69 2.05
C GLY A 149 -10.50 13.24 2.39
N ASN A 150 -11.51 12.41 2.66
CA ASN A 150 -11.42 10.99 2.95
C ASN A 150 -11.61 10.15 1.67
N ALA A 151 -10.56 10.07 0.84
CA ALA A 151 -10.53 9.09 -0.25
C ALA A 151 -10.34 7.67 0.31
N ASP A 152 -10.88 6.67 -0.40
CA ASP A 152 -10.68 5.24 -0.12
C ASP A 152 -11.03 4.88 1.35
N ALA A 153 -12.21 5.33 1.81
CA ALA A 153 -12.55 5.37 3.24
C ALA A 153 -13.98 4.89 3.58
N PRO A 154 -14.16 4.22 4.74
CA PRO A 154 -15.49 3.92 5.29
C PRO A 154 -16.31 5.20 5.49
N THR A 155 -17.45 5.28 4.83
CA THR A 155 -18.29 6.49 4.74
C THR A 155 -19.77 6.14 4.95
N ASP A 156 -20.54 6.99 5.64
CA ASP A 156 -21.99 6.82 5.75
C ASP A 156 -22.69 7.17 4.44
N HIS A 157 -23.47 6.22 3.92
CA HIS A 157 -24.36 6.39 2.77
C HIS A 157 -25.76 5.89 3.15
N GLU A 158 -26.67 6.84 3.31
CA GLU A 158 -28.07 6.63 3.73
C GLU A 158 -28.23 5.81 5.03
N GLY A 159 -27.28 5.90 5.96
CA GLY A 159 -27.28 5.17 7.23
C GLY A 159 -26.65 3.77 7.18
N ASN A 160 -25.99 3.41 6.08
CA ASN A 160 -25.13 2.23 5.94
C ASN A 160 -23.67 2.69 5.77
N VAL A 161 -22.70 1.90 6.24
CA VAL A 161 -21.28 2.19 5.96
C VAL A 161 -20.87 1.50 4.67
N VAL A 162 -20.29 2.27 3.75
CA VAL A 162 -19.78 1.81 2.44
C VAL A 162 -18.31 2.19 2.29
N PHE A 163 -17.59 1.52 1.40
CA PHE A 163 -16.22 1.91 1.03
C PHE A 163 -16.28 2.96 -0.08
N ALA A 164 -15.99 4.22 0.24
CA ALA A 164 -16.10 5.33 -0.72
C ALA A 164 -14.76 5.58 -1.43
N LYS A 165 -14.69 5.22 -2.71
CA LYS A 165 -13.65 5.64 -3.65
C LYS A 165 -13.84 7.12 -4.04
N PRO A 166 -12.75 7.86 -4.29
CA PRO A 166 -12.82 9.26 -4.73
C PRO A 166 -13.48 9.41 -6.10
N HIS A 167 -13.76 10.65 -6.50
CA HIS A 167 -13.94 10.97 -7.92
C HIS A 167 -12.58 11.36 -8.48
N GLU A 168 -12.04 10.58 -9.41
CA GLU A 168 -10.78 10.90 -10.08
C GLU A 168 -11.07 11.66 -11.39
N GLU A 169 -10.38 12.78 -11.59
CA GLU A 169 -10.46 13.61 -12.79
C GLU A 169 -9.10 14.29 -13.06
N ASP A 170 -8.74 14.46 -14.32
CA ASP A 170 -7.53 15.17 -14.69
C ASP A 170 -7.74 16.69 -14.61
N GLN A 171 -6.77 17.41 -14.06
CA GLN A 171 -6.81 18.86 -13.87
C GLN A 171 -5.50 19.51 -14.34
N ASP A 172 -5.58 20.74 -14.85
CA ASP A 172 -4.38 21.57 -15.06
C ASP A 172 -3.63 21.75 -13.73
N PHE A 173 -2.32 21.52 -13.76
CA PHE A 173 -1.50 21.54 -12.55
C PHE A 173 -1.44 22.91 -11.88
N GLU A 174 -1.49 24.01 -12.64
CA GLU A 174 -1.54 25.35 -12.05
C GLU A 174 -2.88 25.62 -11.38
N GLU A 175 -4.01 25.23 -11.97
CA GLU A 175 -5.32 25.32 -11.32
C GLU A 175 -5.39 24.44 -10.06
N PHE A 176 -4.95 23.18 -10.13
CA PHE A 176 -4.92 22.25 -9.00
C PHE A 176 -4.06 22.76 -7.83
N LEU A 177 -2.78 23.09 -8.07
CA LEU A 177 -1.88 23.51 -7.00
C LEU A 177 -2.31 24.86 -6.38
N ASN A 178 -2.82 25.80 -7.19
CA ASN A 178 -3.41 27.02 -6.66
C ASN A 178 -4.69 26.74 -5.86
N TYR A 179 -5.54 25.80 -6.27
CA TYR A 179 -6.75 25.42 -5.52
C TYR A 179 -6.39 24.93 -4.12
N VAL A 180 -5.49 23.95 -4.01
CA VAL A 180 -5.03 23.35 -2.74
C VAL A 180 -4.47 24.43 -1.80
N ILE A 181 -3.57 25.28 -2.31
CA ILE A 181 -2.96 26.37 -1.55
C ILE A 181 -3.99 27.41 -1.08
N ASN A 182 -4.97 27.76 -1.92
CA ASN A 182 -6.01 28.72 -1.57
C ASN A 182 -6.99 28.16 -0.53
N GLN A 183 -7.36 26.88 -0.62
CA GLN A 183 -8.20 26.22 0.39
C GLN A 183 -7.53 26.21 1.76
N GLU A 184 -6.26 25.80 1.82
CA GLU A 184 -5.46 25.77 3.05
C GLU A 184 -5.32 27.16 3.68
N LYS A 185 -4.96 28.18 2.87
CA LYS A 185 -4.72 29.55 3.38
C LYS A 185 -5.99 30.31 3.73
N SER A 186 -7.13 30.00 3.10
CA SER A 186 -8.44 30.53 3.48
C SER A 186 -9.09 29.78 4.64
N LYS A 187 -8.58 28.59 4.99
CA LYS A 187 -9.19 27.63 5.94
C LYS A 187 -10.62 27.26 5.54
N ASP A 188 -10.84 27.06 4.24
CA ASP A 188 -12.14 26.66 3.71
C ASP A 188 -12.45 25.19 4.01
N THR A 189 -13.54 24.97 4.75
CA THR A 189 -14.08 23.66 5.14
C THR A 189 -15.37 23.28 4.41
N ALA A 190 -15.79 24.07 3.42
CA ALA A 190 -17.08 23.92 2.72
C ALA A 190 -16.93 23.42 1.28
N SER A 191 -15.85 23.79 0.58
CA SER A 191 -15.57 23.24 -0.77
C SER A 191 -15.06 21.79 -0.72
N GLU A 192 -15.09 21.11 -1.86
CA GLU A 192 -14.44 19.82 -2.10
C GLU A 192 -12.94 19.82 -1.74
N VAL A 193 -12.37 18.65 -1.46
CA VAL A 193 -10.94 18.46 -1.23
C VAL A 193 -10.33 17.80 -2.45
N ARG A 194 -9.14 18.26 -2.85
CA ARG A 194 -8.36 17.75 -3.96
C ARG A 194 -7.03 17.18 -3.45
N TYR A 195 -6.61 16.05 -4.00
CA TYR A 195 -5.40 15.35 -3.59
C TYR A 195 -4.83 14.56 -4.77
N ALA A 196 -3.58 14.83 -5.14
CA ALA A 196 -2.83 13.96 -6.05
C ALA A 196 -2.31 12.78 -5.22
N GLN A 197 -2.81 11.58 -5.53
CA GLN A 197 -2.64 10.35 -4.74
C GLN A 197 -2.67 9.06 -5.56
N THR A 198 -2.44 9.17 -6.88
CA THR A 198 -2.13 8.05 -7.77
C THR A 198 -0.94 7.26 -7.19
N GLN A 199 -1.04 5.93 -7.24
CA GLN A 199 -0.08 5.01 -6.59
C GLN A 199 0.51 3.97 -7.57
N ASN A 200 0.16 4.10 -8.84
CA ASN A 200 0.66 3.38 -10.01
C ASN A 200 1.95 4.00 -10.53
N ASP A 201 2.97 4.06 -9.67
CA ASP A 201 4.31 4.55 -10.00
C ASP A 201 4.34 5.99 -10.57
N ASN A 202 3.52 6.87 -9.98
CA ASN A 202 3.20 8.14 -10.61
C ASN A 202 4.42 9.09 -10.76
N LEU A 203 5.53 8.89 -10.02
CA LEU A 203 6.70 9.77 -10.17
C LEU A 203 7.51 9.50 -11.44
N ARG A 204 7.53 8.25 -11.93
CA ARG A 204 8.13 7.92 -13.23
C ARG A 204 7.18 8.23 -14.39
N ASN A 205 5.86 8.10 -14.18
CA ASN A 205 4.85 8.23 -15.23
C ASN A 205 4.23 9.64 -15.35
N GLU A 206 3.58 10.12 -14.28
CA GLU A 206 2.82 11.38 -14.24
C GLU A 206 3.71 12.60 -13.93
N TYR A 207 4.73 12.42 -13.06
CA TYR A 207 5.61 13.49 -12.58
C TYR A 207 7.06 13.39 -13.09
N LEU A 208 7.29 12.72 -14.24
CA LEU A 208 8.62 12.44 -14.81
C LEU A 208 9.63 13.62 -14.78
N PRO A 209 9.28 14.89 -15.06
CA PRO A 209 10.21 16.02 -14.96
C PRO A 209 10.78 16.28 -13.55
N LEU A 210 10.22 15.64 -12.52
CA LEU A 210 10.70 15.69 -11.14
C LEU A 210 11.59 14.50 -10.75
N PHE A 211 11.49 13.35 -11.42
CA PHE A 211 12.13 12.09 -11.01
C PHE A 211 13.64 12.24 -10.76
N THR A 212 14.35 12.94 -11.65
CA THR A 212 15.81 13.21 -11.54
C THR A 212 16.23 14.06 -10.32
N HIS A 213 15.30 14.58 -9.51
CA HIS A 213 15.58 15.33 -8.29
C HIS A 213 15.53 14.49 -7.01
N VAL A 214 15.19 13.20 -7.12
CA VAL A 214 15.26 12.19 -6.05
C VAL A 214 16.17 11.02 -6.51
N PRO A 215 16.63 10.13 -5.60
CA PRO A 215 17.25 8.88 -6.01
C PRO A 215 16.28 8.01 -6.83
N PRO A 216 16.74 7.23 -7.83
CA PRO A 216 15.89 6.24 -8.49
C PRO A 216 15.48 5.11 -7.55
N SER A 217 16.30 4.81 -6.54
CA SER A 217 15.99 3.87 -5.47
C SER A 217 16.81 4.18 -4.22
N ILE A 218 16.42 3.59 -3.08
CA ILE A 218 17.01 3.86 -1.77
C ILE A 218 18.13 2.83 -1.51
N PRO A 219 19.42 3.23 -1.49
CA PRO A 219 20.51 2.26 -1.56
C PRO A 219 20.53 1.22 -0.45
N PHE A 220 20.17 1.60 0.79
CA PHE A 220 20.13 0.64 1.91
C PHE A 220 18.97 -0.36 1.82
N ALA A 221 17.85 0.02 1.21
CA ALA A 221 16.69 -0.84 1.04
C ALA A 221 16.90 -1.79 -0.15
N ARG A 222 17.27 -1.24 -1.32
CA ARG A 222 17.55 -2.00 -2.54
C ARG A 222 18.58 -3.13 -2.32
N ILE A 223 19.69 -2.83 -1.63
CA ILE A 223 20.76 -3.82 -1.34
C ILE A 223 20.36 -4.84 -0.25
N ALA A 224 19.31 -4.57 0.51
CA ALA A 224 18.85 -5.43 1.61
C ALA A 224 17.64 -6.32 1.24
N LEU A 225 16.82 -5.85 0.30
CA LEU A 225 15.66 -6.56 -0.26
C LEU A 225 15.99 -7.25 -1.60
N ASP A 226 17.20 -7.01 -2.13
CA ASP A 226 17.75 -7.49 -3.40
C ASP A 226 16.86 -7.22 -4.62
N ARG A 227 16.07 -6.14 -4.57
CA ARG A 227 15.18 -5.64 -5.62
C ARG A 227 15.15 -4.11 -5.65
N ASP A 228 14.90 -3.54 -6.83
CA ASP A 228 14.57 -2.11 -7.00
C ASP A 228 13.08 -1.87 -6.69
N PRO A 229 12.62 -0.61 -6.53
CA PRO A 229 11.25 -0.33 -6.12
C PRO A 229 10.26 -0.52 -7.26
N ASP A 230 9.20 -1.29 -7.00
CA ASP A 230 8.09 -1.56 -7.92
C ASP A 230 7.38 -0.25 -8.28
N ALA A 231 7.13 0.62 -7.29
CA ALA A 231 6.51 1.92 -7.49
C ALA A 231 7.19 3.05 -6.69
N ILE A 232 7.27 4.22 -7.31
CA ILE A 232 7.76 5.46 -6.72
C ILE A 232 6.65 6.51 -6.85
N ASN A 233 6.04 6.85 -5.72
CA ASN A 233 4.79 7.62 -5.68
C ASN A 233 4.98 8.99 -5.04
N LEU A 234 4.55 10.04 -5.74
CA LEU A 234 4.54 11.44 -5.33
C LEU A 234 3.12 11.86 -4.94
N TRP A 235 3.01 12.61 -3.84
CA TRP A 235 1.74 13.01 -3.23
C TRP A 235 1.68 14.53 -3.06
N ILE A 236 0.61 15.19 -3.52
CA ILE A 236 0.37 16.64 -3.31
C ILE A 236 -1.01 16.88 -2.72
N GLY A 237 -1.07 17.51 -1.53
CA GLY A 237 -2.34 17.83 -0.86
C GLY A 237 -2.24 18.93 0.19
N ALA A 238 -3.24 19.02 1.06
CA ALA A 238 -3.31 19.97 2.18
C ALA A 238 -3.95 19.33 3.43
N SER A 239 -4.12 20.08 4.52
CA SER A 239 -4.49 19.54 5.84
C SER A 239 -5.88 18.90 5.93
N ARG A 240 -6.68 18.93 4.85
CA ARG A 240 -7.97 18.23 4.74
C ARG A 240 -7.86 16.83 4.12
N SER A 241 -6.86 16.56 3.29
CA SER A 241 -6.69 15.24 2.67
C SER A 241 -6.15 14.24 3.70
N VAL A 242 -6.87 13.14 3.91
CA VAL A 242 -6.58 12.13 4.94
C VAL A 242 -6.81 10.72 4.38
N THR A 243 -5.88 9.80 4.68
CA THR A 243 -5.98 8.39 4.33
C THR A 243 -6.49 7.61 5.54
N ALA A 244 -7.46 6.73 5.35
CA ALA A 244 -8.04 5.90 6.40
C ALA A 244 -7.02 4.92 6.99
N LEU A 245 -7.40 4.21 8.08
CA LEU A 245 -6.57 3.14 8.62
C LEU A 245 -6.60 1.94 7.65
N HIS A 246 -5.45 1.58 7.06
CA HIS A 246 -5.30 0.50 6.09
C HIS A 246 -3.91 -0.14 6.23
N LYS A 247 -3.62 -1.22 5.50
CA LYS A 247 -2.29 -1.86 5.48
C LYS A 247 -1.90 -2.31 4.08
N ASP A 248 -0.66 -2.01 3.69
CA ASP A 248 -0.10 -2.41 2.40
C ASP A 248 0.58 -3.78 2.51
N ASN A 249 0.91 -4.38 1.37
CA ASN A 249 1.83 -5.52 1.29
C ASN A 249 3.27 -5.06 0.96
N TYR A 250 3.55 -3.75 0.93
CA TYR A 250 4.84 -3.19 0.54
C TYR A 250 5.71 -2.79 1.74
N GLU A 251 7.02 -3.02 1.64
CA GLU A 251 8.04 -2.40 2.49
C GLU A 251 8.22 -0.94 2.01
N ASN A 252 7.68 0.01 2.78
CA ASN A 252 7.43 1.38 2.31
C ASN A 252 8.46 2.38 2.90
N ILE A 253 9.25 3.03 2.03
CA ILE A 253 10.17 4.10 2.43
C ILE A 253 9.55 5.46 2.07
N TYR A 254 9.04 6.18 3.07
CA TYR A 254 8.24 7.40 2.90
C TYR A 254 9.05 8.66 3.27
N VAL A 255 9.17 9.63 2.36
CA VAL A 255 10.05 10.81 2.48
C VAL A 255 9.28 12.12 2.39
N GLN A 256 9.43 13.00 3.39
CA GLN A 256 8.79 14.30 3.42
C GLN A 256 9.60 15.38 2.66
N VAL A 257 8.92 16.22 1.86
CA VAL A 257 9.56 17.27 1.04
C VAL A 257 9.01 18.67 1.30
N ARG A 258 7.69 18.82 1.50
CA ARG A 258 7.02 20.07 1.89
C ARG A 258 5.91 19.78 2.89
N GLY A 259 5.66 20.71 3.81
CA GLY A 259 4.68 20.50 4.89
C GLY A 259 5.04 19.31 5.79
N ARG A 260 4.03 18.72 6.44
CA ARG A 260 4.19 17.60 7.40
C ARG A 260 3.21 16.49 7.12
N LYS A 261 3.63 15.24 7.28
CA LYS A 261 2.76 14.07 7.42
C LYS A 261 2.74 13.60 8.87
N HIS A 262 1.58 13.12 9.31
CA HIS A 262 1.32 12.58 10.63
C HIS A 262 0.75 11.17 10.47
N PHE A 263 1.52 10.17 10.92
CA PHE A 263 1.13 8.77 10.86
C PHE A 263 0.66 8.30 12.24
N VAL A 264 -0.42 7.53 12.26
CA VAL A 264 -0.82 6.68 13.38
C VAL A 264 -0.65 5.24 12.94
N LEU A 265 0.26 4.50 13.59
CA LEU A 265 0.74 3.18 13.18
C LEU A 265 0.34 2.12 14.22
N LEU A 266 -0.02 0.93 13.73
CA LEU A 266 -0.36 -0.26 14.51
C LEU A 266 0.26 -1.51 13.86
N PRO A 267 0.87 -2.42 14.64
CA PRO A 267 1.52 -3.62 14.10
C PRO A 267 0.49 -4.61 13.51
N PRO A 268 0.90 -5.55 12.64
CA PRO A 268 -0.01 -6.53 12.03
C PRO A 268 -0.79 -7.38 13.05
N CYS A 269 -0.19 -7.66 14.22
CA CYS A 269 -0.85 -8.38 15.31
C CYS A 269 -2.05 -7.64 15.94
N CYS A 270 -2.19 -6.33 15.70
CA CYS A 270 -3.34 -5.54 16.13
C CYS A 270 -4.57 -5.69 15.20
N HIS A 271 -4.57 -6.60 14.21
CA HIS A 271 -5.77 -6.93 13.43
C HIS A 271 -7.05 -7.09 14.28
N PRO A 272 -7.06 -7.80 15.44
CA PRO A 272 -8.27 -7.93 16.26
C PRO A 272 -8.83 -6.59 16.76
N CYS A 273 -8.04 -5.52 16.77
CA CYS A 273 -8.42 -4.18 17.21
C CYS A 273 -9.12 -3.34 16.12
N VAL A 274 -8.91 -3.62 14.81
CA VAL A 274 -9.25 -2.67 13.73
C VAL A 274 -10.70 -2.74 13.22
N ASN A 275 -11.49 -3.68 13.72
CA ASN A 275 -12.86 -3.97 13.28
C ASN A 275 -12.98 -4.10 11.75
N GLU A 276 -12.17 -5.00 11.16
CA GLU A 276 -12.27 -5.32 9.73
C GLU A 276 -13.71 -5.76 9.39
N THR A 277 -14.31 -5.11 8.40
CA THR A 277 -15.70 -5.31 7.99
C THR A 277 -15.76 -5.33 6.46
N ALA A 278 -16.53 -6.26 5.89
CA ALA A 278 -16.83 -6.27 4.47
C ALA A 278 -17.80 -5.11 4.14
N LEU A 279 -17.35 -4.15 3.33
CA LEU A 279 -18.10 -2.95 2.94
C LEU A 279 -18.46 -3.02 1.46
N ALA A 280 -19.70 -2.67 1.09
CA ALA A 280 -20.04 -2.52 -0.32
C ALA A 280 -19.27 -1.33 -0.94
N PRO A 281 -18.69 -1.47 -2.15
CA PRO A 281 -17.98 -0.39 -2.82
C PRO A 281 -18.94 0.69 -3.37
N ALA A 282 -18.47 1.93 -3.35
CA ALA A 282 -19.19 3.09 -3.87
C ALA A 282 -18.20 4.15 -4.37
N THR A 283 -18.54 4.86 -5.45
CA THR A 283 -17.66 5.86 -6.09
C THR A 283 -18.32 7.23 -6.15
N TYR A 284 -17.56 8.27 -5.77
CA TYR A 284 -17.99 9.66 -5.98
C TYR A 284 -17.97 10.02 -7.47
N SER A 285 -18.97 10.76 -7.95
CA SER A 285 -18.97 11.32 -9.31
C SER A 285 -19.61 12.71 -9.36
N ARG A 286 -19.19 13.54 -10.32
CA ARG A 286 -19.83 14.84 -10.55
C ARG A 286 -21.20 14.69 -11.20
N ARG A 287 -22.21 15.23 -10.52
CA ARG A 287 -23.58 15.29 -11.00
C ARG A 287 -23.69 16.17 -12.24
N ARG A 288 -24.22 15.63 -13.35
CA ARG A 288 -24.52 16.38 -14.58
C ARG A 288 -25.50 17.54 -14.27
N GLY A 289 -24.97 18.75 -14.16
CA GLY A 289 -25.66 19.94 -13.70
C GLY A 289 -24.77 21.20 -13.82
N LYS A 290 -25.21 22.34 -13.29
CA LYS A 290 -24.44 23.60 -13.36
C LYS A 290 -23.34 23.73 -12.31
N ASP A 291 -23.48 23.02 -11.20
CA ASP A 291 -22.79 23.35 -9.95
C ASP A 291 -21.74 22.29 -9.54
N GLY A 292 -21.52 21.26 -10.37
CA GLY A 292 -20.42 20.29 -10.23
C GLY A 292 -20.46 19.36 -9.02
N GLU A 293 -21.56 19.37 -8.25
CA GLU A 293 -21.78 18.65 -6.99
C GLU A 293 -21.38 17.16 -7.07
N LEU A 294 -20.53 16.70 -6.14
CA LEU A 294 -20.17 15.29 -5.97
C LEU A 294 -21.31 14.51 -5.31
N VAL A 295 -21.67 13.38 -5.92
CA VAL A 295 -22.64 12.42 -5.38
C VAL A 295 -21.94 11.06 -5.26
N LEU A 296 -22.05 10.42 -4.10
CA LEU A 296 -21.61 9.04 -3.89
C LEU A 296 -22.65 8.09 -4.49
N ASN A 297 -22.22 7.15 -5.32
CA ASN A 297 -23.10 6.17 -5.97
C ASN A 297 -22.58 4.77 -5.59
N MET A 298 -23.47 3.84 -5.31
CA MET A 298 -23.06 2.43 -5.17
C MET A 298 -22.49 1.94 -6.49
N ASP A 299 -21.36 1.22 -6.43
CA ASP A 299 -20.83 0.53 -7.58
C ASP A 299 -21.75 -0.67 -7.91
N ARG A 300 -21.74 -1.13 -9.16
CA ARG A 300 -22.51 -2.32 -9.54
C ARG A 300 -21.76 -3.57 -9.10
N ALA A 301 -22.50 -4.63 -8.83
CA ALA A 301 -21.97 -5.96 -9.09
C ALA A 301 -22.12 -6.23 -10.59
N GLU A 302 -21.02 -6.61 -11.25
CA GLU A 302 -21.08 -7.28 -12.54
C GLU A 302 -21.87 -8.60 -12.42
N GLY A 303 -22.26 -9.20 -13.56
CA GLY A 303 -23.22 -10.31 -13.60
C GLY A 303 -24.69 -9.88 -13.78
N SER A 304 -24.96 -8.73 -14.40
CA SER A 304 -26.31 -8.32 -14.82
C SER A 304 -26.35 -7.52 -16.14
N GLU A 305 -25.47 -7.86 -17.10
CA GLU A 305 -25.64 -7.43 -18.49
C GLU A 305 -26.88 -8.10 -19.09
N GLY A 306 -27.91 -7.30 -19.35
CA GLY A 306 -29.18 -7.75 -19.90
C GLY A 306 -29.13 -7.70 -21.43
N SER A 307 -29.33 -8.83 -22.08
CA SER A 307 -29.25 -8.98 -23.55
C SER A 307 -30.02 -7.89 -24.33
N GLU A 308 -29.31 -6.96 -24.96
CA GLU A 308 -29.79 -6.23 -26.14
C GLU A 308 -29.05 -6.78 -27.38
N ALA A 309 -29.80 -7.26 -28.36
CA ALA A 309 -29.27 -7.95 -29.52
C ALA A 309 -29.13 -6.99 -30.70
N GLU A 310 -27.90 -6.65 -31.06
CA GLU A 310 -27.57 -6.19 -32.41
C GLU A 310 -27.56 -7.39 -33.38
N ARG A 311 -27.64 -7.11 -34.68
CA ARG A 311 -28.07 -8.08 -35.69
C ARG A 311 -27.26 -7.90 -36.97
N GLY A 312 -26.50 -8.92 -37.35
CA GLY A 312 -25.48 -8.87 -38.40
C GLY A 312 -25.97 -8.62 -39.84
N GLY A 313 -25.01 -8.51 -40.75
CA GLY A 313 -25.22 -8.36 -42.19
C GLY A 313 -24.05 -8.91 -43.04
N GLU A 314 -24.38 -9.39 -44.24
CA GLU A 314 -23.57 -10.18 -45.19
C GLU A 314 -23.13 -9.42 -46.50
N GLU A 315 -22.32 -10.09 -47.35
CA GLU A 315 -21.92 -9.83 -48.79
C GLU A 315 -20.51 -9.21 -49.05
N GLU A 316 -19.55 -9.70 -49.89
CA GLU A 316 -19.17 -10.98 -50.58
C GLU A 316 -17.63 -10.90 -51.03
N GLU A 317 -16.73 -11.86 -50.66
CA GLU A 317 -15.42 -12.32 -51.28
C GLU A 317 -14.19 -11.32 -51.52
N GLU A 318 -12.85 -11.59 -51.79
CA GLU A 318 -11.83 -12.72 -51.95
C GLU A 318 -10.30 -12.21 -51.87
N GLU A 319 -9.23 -13.02 -52.18
CA GLU A 319 -7.69 -12.94 -52.05
C GLU A 319 -6.83 -12.17 -53.13
N GLU A 320 -5.46 -12.13 -53.04
CA GLU A 320 -4.45 -12.33 -54.17
C GLU A 320 -2.94 -12.44 -53.70
N GLU A 321 -2.07 -13.18 -54.42
CA GLU A 321 -0.73 -13.71 -54.00
C GLU A 321 0.50 -13.26 -54.86
N GLU A 322 1.73 -13.35 -54.28
CA GLU A 322 3.08 -13.75 -54.79
C GLU A 322 3.79 -13.21 -56.09
N GLU A 323 5.12 -12.99 -55.97
CA GLU A 323 6.26 -13.24 -56.93
C GLU A 323 6.35 -12.46 -58.30
N GLU A 324 7.48 -12.30 -59.05
CA GLU A 324 8.90 -12.78 -59.05
C GLU A 324 9.79 -11.82 -59.95
N GLU A 325 11.12 -11.63 -59.67
CA GLU A 325 12.38 -11.61 -60.51
C GLU A 325 12.47 -11.00 -61.99
N GLU A 326 13.57 -10.71 -62.75
CA GLU A 326 15.10 -10.69 -62.72
C GLU A 326 15.74 -9.94 -64.00
N GLU A 327 17.05 -10.09 -64.39
CA GLU A 327 17.87 -9.56 -65.61
C GLU A 327 18.27 -8.02 -65.66
N GLU A 328 19.31 -7.39 -66.31
CA GLU A 328 20.49 -7.49 -67.28
C GLU A 328 21.40 -6.19 -67.03
N GLU A 329 22.66 -5.77 -67.40
CA GLU A 329 23.93 -5.98 -68.21
C GLU A 329 24.97 -4.86 -67.66
N GLU A 330 26.31 -4.80 -67.41
CA GLU A 330 27.63 -5.54 -67.37
C GLU A 330 28.63 -4.88 -66.29
N GLU A 331 29.71 -5.57 -65.78
CA GLU A 331 31.08 -5.11 -65.27
C GLU A 331 31.62 -5.47 -63.83
N GLU A 332 32.95 -5.75 -63.71
CA GLU A 332 33.66 -6.63 -62.71
C GLU A 332 34.86 -6.00 -61.89
N GLU A 333 35.51 -6.79 -61.01
CA GLU A 333 36.83 -6.66 -60.30
C GLU A 333 36.92 -5.93 -58.92
N GLU A 334 36.86 -6.65 -57.77
CA GLU A 334 37.82 -6.67 -56.60
C GLU A 334 37.56 -7.88 -55.61
N GLU A 335 37.44 -9.13 -56.09
CA GLU A 335 37.19 -10.35 -55.26
C GLU A 335 38.37 -10.80 -54.32
N GLU A 336 38.07 -11.72 -53.38
CA GLU A 336 38.95 -12.42 -52.38
C GLU A 336 39.17 -11.79 -50.96
N GLU A 337 38.47 -10.71 -50.54
CA GLU A 337 38.42 -10.32 -49.09
C GLU A 337 37.00 -9.94 -48.54
N GLU A 338 35.91 -9.99 -49.35
CA GLU A 338 34.53 -9.62 -48.88
C GLU A 338 33.60 -10.84 -48.64
N GLU A 339 33.83 -12.01 -49.26
CA GLU A 339 33.03 -13.24 -49.08
C GLU A 339 33.08 -13.85 -47.64
N GLU A 340 34.05 -13.47 -46.80
CA GLU A 340 34.12 -13.90 -45.37
C GLU A 340 33.49 -12.86 -44.40
N GLU A 341 33.03 -11.69 -44.88
CA GLU A 341 32.25 -10.74 -44.05
C GLU A 341 30.74 -10.82 -44.38
N GLU A 342 30.33 -11.08 -45.64
CA GLU A 342 28.92 -11.31 -45.99
C GLU A 342 28.35 -12.64 -45.43
N GLU A 343 29.14 -13.74 -45.37
CA GLU A 343 28.71 -14.98 -44.69
C GLU A 343 28.64 -14.83 -43.14
N GLU A 344 29.33 -13.85 -42.52
CA GLU A 344 29.19 -13.55 -41.08
C GLU A 344 28.02 -12.57 -40.80
N GLU A 345 27.68 -11.64 -41.70
CA GLU A 345 26.48 -10.78 -41.55
C GLU A 345 25.17 -11.55 -41.84
N GLU A 346 25.13 -12.52 -42.78
CA GLU A 346 23.95 -13.40 -42.98
C GLU A 346 23.73 -14.39 -41.80
N GLU A 347 24.80 -14.94 -41.18
CA GLU A 347 24.65 -15.77 -39.96
C GLU A 347 24.25 -14.93 -38.72
N GLU A 348 24.62 -13.63 -38.62
CA GLU A 348 24.12 -12.75 -37.54
C GLU A 348 22.67 -12.27 -37.76
N GLU A 349 22.20 -12.05 -39.00
CA GLU A 349 20.78 -11.74 -39.26
C GLU A 349 19.86 -12.97 -39.08
N GLU A 350 20.29 -14.21 -39.44
CA GLU A 350 19.52 -15.43 -39.11
C GLU A 350 19.47 -15.71 -37.57
N GLU A 351 20.52 -15.41 -36.80
CA GLU A 351 20.47 -15.53 -35.31
C GLU A 351 19.61 -14.42 -34.66
N GLU A 352 19.53 -13.19 -35.21
CA GLU A 352 18.59 -12.16 -34.69
C GLU A 352 17.12 -12.47 -35.04
N GLU A 353 16.80 -13.05 -36.22
CA GLU A 353 15.41 -13.49 -36.53
C GLU A 353 14.98 -14.73 -35.70
N GLU A 354 15.86 -15.70 -35.41
CA GLU A 354 15.53 -16.80 -34.47
C GLU A 354 15.36 -16.31 -33.01
N GLU A 355 16.07 -15.26 -32.56
CA GLU A 355 15.82 -14.67 -31.22
C GLU A 355 14.51 -13.83 -31.17
N GLU A 356 14.09 -13.12 -32.24
CA GLU A 356 12.78 -12.45 -32.27
C GLU A 356 11.60 -13.46 -32.35
N GLU A 357 11.71 -14.59 -33.07
CA GLU A 357 10.67 -15.64 -33.04
C GLU A 357 10.58 -16.36 -31.67
N GLU A 358 11.69 -16.61 -30.94
CA GLU A 358 11.63 -17.15 -29.56
C GLU A 358 11.07 -16.12 -28.54
N GLU A 359 11.27 -14.80 -28.71
CA GLU A 359 10.60 -13.79 -27.86
C GLU A 359 9.10 -13.65 -28.16
N GLU A 360 8.63 -13.75 -29.42
CA GLU A 360 7.18 -13.76 -29.71
C GLU A 360 6.48 -15.05 -29.23
N GLU A 361 7.11 -16.24 -29.30
CA GLU A 361 6.52 -17.46 -28.69
C GLU A 361 6.49 -17.41 -27.14
N GLU A 362 7.46 -16.77 -26.45
CA GLU A 362 7.38 -16.56 -24.99
C GLU A 362 6.32 -15.50 -24.59
N GLU A 363 6.07 -14.44 -25.39
CA GLU A 363 4.95 -13.50 -25.14
C GLU A 363 3.56 -14.15 -25.39
N GLU A 364 3.38 -14.99 -26.41
CA GLU A 364 2.11 -15.73 -26.60
C GLU A 364 1.85 -16.79 -25.49
N GLU A 365 2.88 -17.51 -24.99
CA GLU A 365 2.70 -18.41 -23.83
C GLU A 365 2.40 -17.64 -22.51
N GLU A 366 2.94 -16.42 -22.29
CA GLU A 366 2.54 -15.58 -21.14
C GLU A 366 1.11 -15.02 -21.27
N GLU A 367 0.63 -14.63 -22.46
CA GLU A 367 -0.78 -14.20 -22.64
C GLU A 367 -1.77 -15.39 -22.47
N GLU A 368 -1.46 -16.61 -22.95
CA GLU A 368 -2.32 -17.79 -22.68
C GLU A 368 -2.32 -18.20 -21.18
N GLU A 369 -1.19 -18.08 -20.44
CA GLU A 369 -1.21 -18.32 -18.98
C GLU A 369 -1.98 -17.21 -18.21
N GLU A 370 -2.00 -15.94 -18.65
CA GLU A 370 -2.86 -14.90 -18.02
C GLU A 370 -4.36 -15.10 -18.35
N GLU A 371 -4.75 -15.55 -19.56
CA GLU A 371 -6.16 -15.91 -19.85
C GLU A 371 -6.62 -17.18 -19.07
N GLU A 372 -5.79 -18.20 -18.90
CA GLU A 372 -6.14 -19.35 -18.02
C GLU A 372 -6.14 -18.98 -16.52
N GLU A 373 -5.38 -17.96 -16.05
CA GLU A 373 -5.57 -17.40 -14.70
C GLU A 373 -6.92 -16.63 -14.56
N GLU A 374 -7.40 -15.90 -15.57
CA GLU A 374 -8.73 -15.25 -15.52
C GLU A 374 -9.90 -16.25 -15.56
N GLU A 375 -9.94 -17.24 -16.48
CA GLU A 375 -11.01 -18.26 -16.47
C GLU A 375 -10.93 -19.18 -15.22
N GLY A 376 -9.72 -19.39 -14.68
CA GLY A 376 -9.49 -20.24 -13.52
C GLY A 376 -10.17 -19.77 -12.22
N ASP A 377 -10.37 -18.46 -12.06
CA ASP A 377 -10.93 -17.87 -10.83
C ASP A 377 -12.48 -17.93 -10.77
N GLU A 378 -13.18 -18.26 -11.88
CA GLU A 378 -14.66 -18.29 -11.92
C GLU A 378 -15.30 -19.43 -11.08
N GLU A 379 -14.67 -20.61 -10.89
CA GLU A 379 -15.38 -21.80 -10.34
C GLU A 379 -15.29 -22.02 -8.81
N GLU A 380 -14.35 -21.42 -8.06
CA GLU A 380 -14.21 -21.63 -6.58
C GLU A 380 -14.26 -20.36 -5.68
N THR A 381 -15.11 -19.37 -5.99
CA THR A 381 -16.20 -19.00 -5.05
C THR A 381 -17.18 -17.95 -5.57
N ALA A 382 -18.46 -18.09 -5.21
CA ALA A 382 -19.44 -17.01 -5.30
C ALA A 382 -19.17 -15.92 -4.24
N THR A 383 -18.16 -15.09 -4.48
CA THR A 383 -17.75 -13.99 -3.61
C THR A 383 -18.83 -12.91 -3.54
N SER A 384 -18.93 -12.22 -2.40
CA SER A 384 -19.73 -11.00 -2.33
C SER A 384 -18.86 -9.81 -2.73
N ASN A 385 -19.31 -9.02 -3.70
CA ASN A 385 -18.67 -7.76 -4.11
C ASN A 385 -18.64 -6.75 -2.95
N THR A 386 -17.65 -6.91 -2.07
CA THR A 386 -17.51 -6.20 -0.79
C THR A 386 -16.04 -6.18 -0.38
N ILE A 387 -15.51 -5.00 -0.11
CA ILE A 387 -14.12 -4.77 0.27
C ILE A 387 -13.93 -5.00 1.78
N PRO A 388 -13.02 -5.89 2.23
CA PRO A 388 -12.69 -6.04 3.64
C PRO A 388 -11.85 -4.84 4.11
N PHE A 389 -12.40 -3.99 4.99
CA PHE A 389 -11.73 -2.76 5.41
C PHE A 389 -11.80 -2.51 6.92
N ALA A 390 -10.76 -1.87 7.49
CA ALA A 390 -10.72 -1.49 8.89
C ALA A 390 -11.67 -0.32 9.18
N THR A 391 -12.62 -0.52 10.10
CA THR A 391 -13.65 0.50 10.42
C THR A 391 -13.49 1.15 11.79
N TRP A 392 -12.56 0.67 12.62
CA TRP A 392 -12.18 1.31 13.88
C TRP A 392 -11.09 2.37 13.67
N ASP A 393 -11.24 3.51 14.34
CA ASP A 393 -10.27 4.62 14.31
C ASP A 393 -9.61 4.80 15.69
N PRO A 394 -8.28 4.65 15.82
CA PRO A 394 -7.56 4.88 17.09
C PRO A 394 -7.63 6.33 17.61
N ASP A 395 -8.01 7.32 16.80
CA ASP A 395 -8.31 8.68 17.25
C ASP A 395 -9.74 8.84 17.78
N GLN A 396 -10.63 7.88 17.49
CA GLN A 396 -12.01 7.83 17.95
C GLN A 396 -12.31 6.49 18.64
N PRO A 397 -11.54 6.09 19.68
CA PRO A 397 -11.42 4.70 20.13
C PRO A 397 -12.70 4.04 20.67
N GLN A 398 -13.82 4.77 20.77
CA GLN A 398 -15.14 4.31 21.18
C GLN A 398 -16.08 4.01 19.99
N VAL A 399 -15.73 4.45 18.78
CA VAL A 399 -16.53 4.27 17.55
C VAL A 399 -16.04 3.00 16.85
N ASN A 400 -16.96 2.09 16.50
CA ASN A 400 -16.65 0.79 15.87
C ASN A 400 -15.63 -0.07 16.65
N ALA A 401 -15.54 0.10 17.97
CA ALA A 401 -14.60 -0.65 18.81
C ALA A 401 -14.94 -2.14 18.90
N THR A 402 -13.91 -2.99 18.82
CA THR A 402 -13.95 -4.41 19.13
C THR A 402 -13.66 -4.65 20.62
N PRO A 403 -13.89 -5.86 21.16
CA PRO A 403 -13.41 -6.24 22.48
C PRO A 403 -11.89 -6.03 22.67
N TYR A 404 -11.10 -6.13 21.60
CA TYR A 404 -9.63 -6.00 21.65
C TYR A 404 -9.12 -4.57 21.40
N SER A 405 -9.94 -3.64 20.88
CA SER A 405 -9.51 -2.27 20.53
C SER A 405 -8.90 -1.48 21.71
N HIS A 406 -9.22 -1.84 22.95
CA HIS A 406 -8.65 -1.23 24.15
C HIS A 406 -7.22 -1.70 24.49
N LEU A 407 -6.72 -2.74 23.81
CA LEU A 407 -5.35 -3.28 23.93
C LEU A 407 -4.39 -2.67 22.89
N ALA A 408 -4.90 -1.91 21.92
CA ALA A 408 -4.07 -1.27 20.91
C ALA A 408 -3.31 -0.08 21.51
N GLU A 409 -1.98 -0.06 21.34
CA GLU A 409 -1.13 1.09 21.66
C GLU A 409 -0.56 1.70 20.36
N PRO A 410 -1.19 2.73 19.77
CA PRO A 410 -0.78 3.25 18.47
C PRO A 410 0.53 4.06 18.57
N VAL A 411 1.53 3.67 17.78
CA VAL A 411 2.75 4.47 17.55
C VAL A 411 2.36 5.71 16.75
N ARG A 412 2.87 6.89 17.12
CA ARG A 412 2.51 8.17 16.47
C ARG A 412 3.76 8.89 15.99
N VAL A 413 3.79 9.19 14.70
CA VAL A 413 4.96 9.75 14.00
C VAL A 413 4.56 11.06 13.35
N THR A 414 5.46 12.04 13.36
CA THR A 414 5.38 13.23 12.49
C THR A 414 6.68 13.35 11.72
N LEU A 415 6.58 13.57 10.41
CA LEU A 415 7.70 13.82 9.52
C LEU A 415 7.76 15.31 9.19
N GLU A 416 8.92 15.93 9.41
CA GLU A 416 9.26 17.28 8.96
C GLU A 416 9.99 17.21 7.60
N PRO A 417 10.06 18.29 6.80
CA PRO A 417 10.75 18.28 5.51
C PRO A 417 12.21 17.79 5.57
N GLY A 418 12.47 16.67 4.88
CA GLY A 418 13.75 15.96 4.90
C GLY A 418 13.78 14.68 5.74
N ASP A 419 12.76 14.40 6.55
CA ASP A 419 12.65 13.14 7.27
C ASP A 419 12.24 11.98 6.34
N MET A 420 12.72 10.78 6.68
CA MET A 420 12.41 9.51 6.02
C MET A 420 11.85 8.53 7.06
N LEU A 421 10.69 7.92 6.78
CA LEU A 421 10.08 6.84 7.56
C LEU A 421 10.27 5.52 6.82
N TYR A 422 10.77 4.49 7.50
CA TYR A 422 10.49 3.11 7.10
C TYR A 422 9.19 2.66 7.76
N LEU A 423 8.19 2.35 6.94
CA LEU A 423 6.92 1.76 7.29
C LEU A 423 6.94 0.30 6.80
N PRO A 424 7.05 -0.70 7.69
CA PRO A 424 7.16 -2.09 7.29
C PRO A 424 5.89 -2.63 6.64
N ALA A 425 6.05 -3.64 5.79
CA ALA A 425 4.93 -4.36 5.19
C ALA A 425 3.93 -4.85 6.24
N MET A 426 2.64 -4.91 5.86
CA MET A 426 1.50 -5.32 6.69
C MET A 426 1.16 -4.41 7.88
N TRP A 427 1.88 -3.31 8.13
CA TRP A 427 1.52 -2.37 9.21
C TRP A 427 0.25 -1.59 8.90
N TYR A 428 -0.67 -1.59 9.87
CA TYR A 428 -1.85 -0.73 9.84
C TYR A 428 -1.43 0.72 10.05
N HIS A 429 -1.76 1.59 9.11
CA HIS A 429 -1.40 3.00 9.16
C HIS A 429 -2.54 3.89 8.71
N LYS A 430 -2.71 5.01 9.43
CA LYS A 430 -3.64 6.10 9.12
C LYS A 430 -2.82 7.36 8.91
N VAL A 431 -3.10 8.11 7.84
CA VAL A 431 -2.28 9.25 7.43
C VAL A 431 -3.10 10.54 7.44
N SER A 432 -2.59 11.56 8.13
CA SER A 432 -3.05 12.93 8.02
C SER A 432 -1.86 13.85 7.76
N GLN A 433 -2.09 15.12 7.50
CA GLN A 433 -1.02 16.05 7.12
C GLN A 433 -1.32 17.48 7.57
N SER A 434 -0.29 18.33 7.64
CA SER A 434 -0.47 19.75 7.98
C SER A 434 0.52 20.69 7.29
N CYS A 435 0.06 21.90 7.03
CA CYS A 435 0.87 23.01 6.55
C CYS A 435 1.29 23.92 7.72
N PRO A 436 2.59 24.25 7.89
CA PRO A 436 3.04 25.31 8.79
C PRO A 436 2.36 26.66 8.49
N GLU A 437 2.14 27.50 9.51
CA GLU A 437 1.44 28.79 9.37
C GLU A 437 2.18 29.78 8.45
N ASP A 438 3.51 29.68 8.40
CA ASP A 438 4.42 30.43 7.53
C ASP A 438 4.76 29.70 6.21
N GLY A 439 4.16 28.52 5.98
CA GLY A 439 4.41 27.67 4.83
C GLY A 439 3.68 28.06 3.54
N GLU A 440 3.98 27.30 2.48
CA GLU A 440 3.46 27.56 1.13
C GLU A 440 1.97 27.24 0.96
N GLY A 441 1.38 26.47 1.87
CA GLY A 441 -0.05 26.08 1.85
C GLY A 441 -0.34 24.72 1.20
N PHE A 442 0.69 23.92 0.93
CA PHE A 442 0.56 22.53 0.48
C PHE A 442 1.56 21.62 1.21
N VAL A 443 1.29 20.32 1.15
CA VAL A 443 2.13 19.22 1.61
C VAL A 443 2.57 18.42 0.40
N LEU A 444 3.85 18.04 0.35
CA LEU A 444 4.42 17.19 -0.70
C LEU A 444 5.34 16.13 -0.07
N ALA A 445 5.13 14.87 -0.46
CA ALA A 445 5.97 13.74 -0.09
C ALA A 445 6.22 12.82 -1.29
N VAL A 446 7.26 11.98 -1.20
CA VAL A 446 7.56 10.91 -2.15
C VAL A 446 7.77 9.63 -1.35
N ASN A 447 7.27 8.49 -1.80
CA ASN A 447 7.60 7.19 -1.23
C ASN A 447 8.04 6.19 -2.29
N TYR A 448 8.77 5.17 -1.82
CA TYR A 448 9.22 4.03 -2.60
C TYR A 448 8.55 2.80 -2.00
N TRP A 449 7.90 2.01 -2.83
CA TRP A 449 7.39 0.69 -2.49
C TRP A 449 8.36 -0.37 -3.02
N TYR A 450 8.67 -1.34 -2.17
CA TYR A 450 9.36 -2.58 -2.51
C TYR A 450 8.43 -3.70 -2.03
N ASP A 451 8.04 -4.63 -2.89
CA ASP A 451 7.12 -5.70 -2.51
C ASP A 451 7.71 -6.60 -1.39
N MET A 452 6.82 -7.20 -0.58
CA MET A 452 7.24 -7.98 0.59
C MET A 452 7.68 -9.41 0.25
N GLU A 453 8.52 -9.97 1.12
CA GLU A 453 8.92 -11.37 1.01
C GLU A 453 7.82 -12.32 1.51
N PHE A 454 6.91 -12.72 0.61
CA PHE A 454 5.79 -13.61 0.89
C PHE A 454 6.19 -15.04 1.32
N SER A 455 7.38 -15.53 0.95
CA SER A 455 7.87 -16.84 1.42
C SER A 455 8.24 -16.84 2.92
N GLY A 456 8.38 -15.66 3.51
CA GLY A 456 8.64 -15.46 4.93
C GLY A 456 7.42 -15.78 5.83
N PRO A 457 7.63 -15.93 7.15
CA PRO A 457 6.53 -16.24 8.07
C PRO A 457 5.57 -15.06 8.32
N LEU A 458 5.90 -13.84 7.88
CA LEU A 458 5.14 -12.62 8.19
C LEU A 458 3.71 -12.66 7.62
N TYR A 459 3.58 -12.95 6.33
CA TYR A 459 2.27 -13.04 5.67
C TYR A 459 1.38 -14.15 6.25
N PRO A 460 1.79 -15.44 6.29
CA PRO A 460 0.95 -16.51 6.81
C PRO A 460 0.62 -16.39 8.31
N LEU A 461 1.49 -15.80 9.14
CA LEU A 461 1.15 -15.53 10.54
C LEU A 461 0.16 -14.38 10.68
N SER A 462 0.28 -13.32 9.88
CA SER A 462 -0.69 -12.21 9.86
C SER A 462 -2.06 -12.68 9.36
N ALA A 463 -2.09 -13.48 8.29
CA ALA A 463 -3.29 -14.13 7.78
C ALA A 463 -3.91 -15.09 8.80
N PHE A 464 -3.10 -15.84 9.57
CA PHE A 464 -3.59 -16.67 10.68
C PHE A 464 -4.27 -15.82 11.77
N VAL A 465 -3.65 -14.72 12.22
CA VAL A 465 -4.24 -13.81 13.21
C VAL A 465 -5.56 -13.22 12.71
N ARG A 466 -5.61 -12.75 11.45
CA ARG A 466 -6.84 -12.30 10.77
C ARG A 466 -7.92 -13.39 10.77
N ASN A 467 -7.58 -14.59 10.32
CA ASN A 467 -8.53 -15.69 10.16
C ASN A 467 -9.01 -16.29 11.49
N VAL A 468 -8.26 -16.13 12.59
CA VAL A 468 -8.74 -16.42 13.95
C VAL A 468 -9.62 -15.27 14.45
N SER A 469 -9.18 -14.02 14.31
CA SER A 469 -9.94 -12.81 14.68
C SER A 469 -11.35 -12.84 14.11
N LEU A 470 -11.50 -12.98 12.79
CA LEU A 470 -12.79 -13.01 12.09
C LEU A 470 -13.70 -14.17 12.53
N LYS A 471 -13.13 -15.30 13.01
CA LYS A 471 -13.90 -16.44 13.57
C LYS A 471 -14.28 -16.26 15.04
N THR A 472 -13.58 -15.41 15.79
CA THR A 472 -13.95 -15.03 17.17
C THR A 472 -14.92 -13.85 17.24
N ALA A 473 -15.01 -13.04 16.19
CA ALA A 473 -15.93 -11.92 16.11
C ALA A 473 -17.39 -12.40 16.33
N PRO A 474 -18.16 -11.78 17.24
CA PRO A 474 -19.54 -12.19 17.48
C PRO A 474 -20.36 -11.88 16.23
N ALA A 475 -20.87 -12.94 15.58
CA ALA A 475 -21.54 -12.87 14.28
C ALA A 475 -22.51 -11.67 14.19
N THR A 476 -22.12 -10.68 13.37
CA THR A 476 -22.90 -9.47 13.17
C THR A 476 -24.29 -9.85 12.70
N SER A 477 -25.31 -9.30 13.37
CA SER A 477 -26.69 -9.67 13.09
C SER A 477 -27.12 -9.14 11.73
N GLN A 478 -26.90 -9.94 10.68
CA GLN A 478 -27.52 -9.74 9.37
C GLN A 478 -28.99 -9.43 9.59
N GLY A 479 -29.44 -8.29 9.06
CA GLY A 479 -30.75 -7.75 9.35
C GLY A 479 -31.84 -8.72 8.98
N LYS A 480 -32.56 -9.26 9.98
CA LYS A 480 -33.78 -10.04 9.71
C LYS A 480 -34.83 -9.12 9.13
N THR A 481 -34.96 -9.15 7.81
CA THR A 481 -36.12 -8.65 7.09
C THR A 481 -37.37 -9.39 7.60
N THR A 482 -38.39 -8.62 7.99
CA THR A 482 -39.68 -9.08 8.52
C THR A 482 -40.82 -8.24 7.97
#